data_AF-A0A0E0RFH6-F1
#
_entry.id   AF-A0A0E0RFH6-F1
#
_cell.length_a   1.000
_cell.length_b   1.000
_cell.length_c   1.000
_cell.angle_alpha   90.00
_cell.angle_beta   90.00
_cell.angle_gamma   90.00
#
_symmetry.space_group_name_H-M   'P 1'
#
loop_
_entity.id
_entity.type
_entity.pdbx_description
1 polymer ?
#
loop_
_entity_poly.entity_id
_entity_poly.type
_entity_poly.pdbx_seq_one_letter_code
_entity_poly.pdbx_strand_id
1 'polypeptide(L)'
;MVSWRVAAAGGLLLILLVAQQASAQAAEKVISVSAVVQPNTKKKPPHQQPKIRKCTEAQKQDILHECRGYVTAGSHIILPDLHSACCDAARSVQNLDMDCIVDLLTSEERSRYNANRIKHLNEMCRP
;
A
#
# COMPACT_ATOMS: atom_id res chain seq x y z
N MET A 1 27.20 -51.60 17.91
CA MET A 1 26.58 -52.94 17.98
C MET A 1 25.54 -52.85 19.10
N VAL A 2 24.25 -53.09 18.95
CA VAL A 2 23.48 -53.81 17.94
C VAL A 2 22.14 -53.10 17.75
N SER A 3 21.70 -53.09 16.50
CA SER A 3 20.35 -52.74 16.06
C SER A 3 19.32 -53.73 16.61
N TRP A 4 18.11 -53.27 16.94
CA TRP A 4 16.90 -54.01 16.59
C TRP A 4 15.70 -53.07 16.42
N ARG A 5 15.09 -53.15 15.23
CA ARG A 5 13.72 -52.74 14.94
C ARG A 5 12.91 -53.99 14.60
N VAL A 6 11.76 -54.16 15.25
CA VAL A 6 10.60 -54.97 14.80
C VAL A 6 9.39 -54.29 15.47
N ALA A 7 8.54 -53.50 14.79
CA ALA A 7 7.52 -53.79 13.77
C ALA A 7 6.16 -54.25 14.34
N ALA A 8 5.10 -53.73 13.70
CA ALA A 8 3.69 -54.10 13.72
C ALA A 8 2.85 -53.65 14.93
N ALA A 9 1.55 -53.37 14.83
CA ALA A 9 0.63 -53.02 13.75
C ALA A 9 -0.74 -52.86 14.44
N GLY A 10 -1.52 -51.85 14.07
CA GLY A 10 -2.99 -51.87 14.18
C GLY A 10 -3.61 -51.78 15.57
N GLY A 11 -4.82 -51.24 15.62
CA GLY A 11 -5.72 -51.42 16.77
C GLY A 11 -6.28 -50.14 17.39
N LEU A 12 -6.90 -49.30 16.56
CA LEU A 12 -8.21 -48.66 16.83
C LEU A 12 -8.77 -48.80 18.27
N LEU A 13 -8.76 -47.75 19.09
CA LEU A 13 -9.82 -47.51 20.11
C LEU A 13 -9.73 -46.09 20.75
N LEU A 14 -10.58 -45.20 20.22
CA LEU A 14 -11.46 -44.26 20.94
C LEU A 14 -10.93 -43.57 22.22
N ILE A 15 -10.52 -42.30 22.13
CA ILE A 15 -10.67 -41.33 23.24
C ILE A 15 -11.22 -39.99 22.70
N LEU A 16 -12.54 -39.91 22.69
CA LEU A 16 -13.43 -38.85 23.21
C LEU A 16 -13.11 -37.35 22.97
N LEU A 17 -13.87 -36.78 22.04
CA LEU A 17 -14.75 -35.59 22.16
C LEU A 17 -14.60 -34.66 23.39
N VAL A 18 -14.28 -33.38 23.13
CA VAL A 18 -14.92 -32.19 23.74
C VAL A 18 -14.94 -31.09 22.65
N ALA A 19 -15.99 -30.98 21.84
CA ALA A 19 -17.11 -30.04 21.99
C ALA A 19 -16.68 -28.58 22.30
N GLN A 20 -16.66 -27.73 21.28
CA GLN A 20 -17.64 -26.64 21.07
C GLN A 20 -17.27 -25.31 21.76
N GLN A 21 -17.18 -24.27 20.93
CA GLN A 21 -17.96 -23.06 21.18
C GLN A 21 -18.27 -22.37 19.84
N ALA A 22 -19.53 -22.54 19.44
CA ALA A 22 -20.21 -21.67 18.49
C ALA A 22 -20.96 -20.60 19.30
N SER A 23 -20.88 -19.36 18.87
CA SER A 23 -21.90 -18.35 19.16
C SER A 23 -22.08 -17.47 17.93
N ALA A 24 -22.97 -17.92 17.05
CA ALA A 24 -23.82 -17.01 16.29
C ALA A 24 -24.78 -16.29 17.26
N GLN A 25 -25.41 -15.21 16.79
CA GLN A 25 -26.71 -14.59 17.14
C GLN A 25 -26.56 -13.06 17.12
N ALA A 26 -27.44 -12.25 16.57
CA ALA A 26 -28.61 -12.44 15.73
C ALA A 26 -29.02 -11.04 15.19
N ALA A 27 -29.81 -11.04 14.12
CA ALA A 27 -30.53 -9.87 13.63
C ALA A 27 -31.70 -9.47 14.56
N GLU A 28 -32.33 -8.34 14.22
CA GLU A 28 -33.60 -7.73 14.70
C GLU A 28 -33.36 -6.34 15.33
N LYS A 29 -34.12 -5.27 15.08
CA LYS A 29 -35.46 -5.10 14.53
C LYS A 29 -35.64 -3.64 14.08
N VAL A 30 -36.40 -3.43 13.01
CA VAL A 30 -36.86 -2.11 12.54
C VAL A 30 -37.88 -1.53 13.52
N ILE A 31 -37.74 -0.26 13.90
CA ILE A 31 -38.82 0.55 14.49
C ILE A 31 -38.86 1.89 13.76
N SER A 32 -40.01 2.14 13.12
CA SER A 32 -40.42 3.41 12.55
C SER A 32 -41.27 4.15 13.59
N VAL A 33 -40.90 5.38 13.95
CA VAL A 33 -41.87 6.37 14.44
C VAL A 33 -41.34 7.78 14.19
N SER A 34 -42.17 8.59 13.55
CA SER A 34 -41.96 10.01 13.28
C SER A 34 -42.13 10.82 14.56
N ALA A 35 -41.18 11.68 14.88
CA ALA A 35 -41.38 12.78 15.82
C ALA A 35 -40.61 14.01 15.34
N VAL A 36 -41.39 15.02 14.96
CA VAL A 36 -40.97 16.38 14.63
C VAL A 36 -40.30 17.01 15.85
N VAL A 37 -39.01 17.37 15.76
CA VAL A 37 -38.39 18.53 16.43
C VAL A 37 -37.10 18.89 15.68
N GLN A 38 -37.04 20.08 15.07
CA GLN A 38 -35.76 20.74 14.78
C GLN A 38 -35.36 21.56 16.02
N PRO A 39 -34.08 21.54 16.44
CA PRO A 39 -33.28 22.73 16.19
C PRO A 39 -31.79 22.45 15.89
N ASN A 40 -31.32 23.12 14.83
CA ASN A 40 -29.99 23.71 14.66
C ASN A 40 -28.77 22.94 15.18
N THR A 41 -28.07 22.20 14.31
CA THR A 41 -26.61 22.03 14.43
C THR A 41 -25.94 21.99 13.06
N LYS A 42 -24.99 22.92 12.88
CA LYS A 42 -23.73 22.80 12.12
C LYS A 42 -23.84 22.28 10.67
N LYS A 43 -23.77 23.22 9.72
CA LYS A 43 -23.47 22.92 8.30
C LYS A 43 -22.28 21.96 8.22
N LYS A 44 -22.54 20.74 7.75
CA LYS A 44 -21.55 19.79 7.26
C LYS A 44 -20.61 20.53 6.30
N PRO A 45 -19.27 20.44 6.45
CA PRO A 45 -18.36 21.02 5.47
C PRO A 45 -18.72 20.47 4.08
N PRO A 46 -18.70 21.30 3.03
CA PRO A 46 -19.03 20.86 1.69
C PRO A 46 -18.18 19.64 1.37
N HIS A 47 -18.84 18.62 0.81
CA HIS A 47 -18.23 17.41 0.29
C HIS A 47 -16.95 17.80 -0.47
N GLN A 48 -15.81 17.48 0.11
CA GLN A 48 -14.53 17.57 -0.57
C GLN A 48 -14.60 16.58 -1.73
N GLN A 49 -14.87 17.07 -2.93
CA GLN A 49 -14.58 16.32 -4.14
C GLN A 49 -13.12 15.87 -4.05
N PRO A 50 -12.80 14.59 -4.35
CA PRO A 50 -11.42 14.17 -4.39
C PRO A 50 -10.68 15.09 -5.36
N LYS A 51 -9.72 15.86 -4.87
CA LYS A 51 -8.73 16.49 -5.74
C LYS A 51 -8.12 15.33 -6.51
N ILE A 52 -8.34 15.26 -7.83
CA ILE A 52 -7.69 14.26 -8.68
C ILE A 52 -6.20 14.47 -8.47
N ARG A 53 -5.57 13.61 -7.65
CA ARG A 53 -4.12 13.66 -7.49
C ARG A 53 -3.57 13.11 -8.79
N LYS A 54 -2.78 13.91 -9.49
CA LYS A 54 -2.11 13.50 -10.73
C LYS A 54 -1.31 12.21 -10.55
N CYS A 55 -0.76 12.01 -9.35
CA CYS A 55 0.00 10.83 -8.96
C CYS A 55 -0.45 10.27 -7.62
N THR A 56 -0.14 8.99 -7.42
CA THR A 56 -0.51 8.21 -6.25
C THR A 56 0.68 8.03 -5.31
N GLU A 57 0.39 7.73 -4.04
CA GLU A 57 1.43 7.38 -3.07
C GLU A 57 2.23 6.15 -3.51
N ALA A 58 1.58 5.16 -4.14
CA ALA A 58 2.24 3.98 -4.70
C ALA A 58 3.30 4.35 -5.75
N GLN A 59 2.94 5.19 -6.73
CA GLN A 59 3.89 5.66 -7.75
C GLN A 59 5.10 6.39 -7.12
N LYS A 60 4.88 7.20 -6.08
CA LYS A 60 5.99 7.83 -5.35
C LYS A 60 6.89 6.76 -4.72
N GLN A 61 6.32 5.80 -3.99
CA GLN A 61 7.10 4.76 -3.33
C GLN A 61 7.90 3.91 -4.32
N ASP A 62 7.29 3.53 -5.45
CA ASP A 62 7.95 2.77 -6.51
C ASP A 62 9.14 3.56 -7.08
N ILE A 63 8.97 4.85 -7.37
CA ILE A 63 10.08 5.69 -7.85
C ILE A 63 11.18 5.83 -6.80
N LEU A 64 10.84 6.08 -5.53
CA LEU A 64 11.84 6.24 -4.47
C LEU A 64 12.60 4.94 -4.18
N HIS A 65 11.98 3.79 -4.43
CA HIS A 65 12.58 2.46 -4.29
C HIS A 65 13.43 2.08 -5.49
N GLU A 66 12.83 1.98 -6.68
CA GLU A 66 13.49 1.48 -7.89
C GLU A 66 14.57 2.44 -8.40
N CYS A 67 14.33 3.75 -8.30
CA CYS A 67 15.28 4.77 -8.71
C CYS A 67 16.23 5.20 -7.59
N ARG A 68 16.32 4.47 -6.47
CA ARG A 68 17.09 4.91 -5.28
C ARG A 68 18.52 5.32 -5.59
N GLY A 69 19.23 4.58 -6.45
CA GLY A 69 20.60 4.90 -6.87
C GLY A 69 20.71 6.21 -7.65
N TYR A 70 19.63 6.63 -8.31
CA TYR A 70 19.54 7.87 -9.06
C TYR A 70 18.88 9.02 -8.31
N VAL A 71 18.06 8.81 -7.28
CA VAL A 71 17.30 9.91 -6.65
C VAL A 71 17.80 10.28 -5.26
N THR A 72 18.63 9.45 -4.62
CA THR A 72 19.17 9.72 -3.27
C THR A 72 20.11 10.94 -3.28
N ALA A 73 19.92 11.87 -2.33
CA ALA A 73 20.78 13.04 -2.18
C ALA A 73 22.16 12.65 -1.63
N GLY A 74 23.22 13.32 -2.11
CA GLY A 74 24.60 13.12 -1.62
C GLY A 74 25.23 11.76 -1.92
N SER A 75 24.54 10.85 -2.60
CA SER A 75 25.09 9.55 -3.01
C SER A 75 25.86 9.64 -4.33
N HIS A 76 26.73 8.66 -4.58
CA HIS A 76 27.19 8.38 -5.94
C HIS A 76 25.98 8.16 -6.85
N ILE A 77 26.06 8.73 -8.06
CA ILE A 77 24.98 8.69 -9.04
C ILE A 77 25.09 7.40 -9.82
N ILE A 78 24.04 6.58 -9.75
CA ILE A 78 23.83 5.46 -10.66
C ILE A 78 22.77 5.90 -11.65
N LEU A 79 23.12 6.02 -12.93
CA LEU A 79 22.17 6.36 -13.98
C LEU A 79 21.25 5.16 -14.24
N PRO A 80 19.92 5.37 -14.35
CA PRO A 80 19.01 4.30 -14.72
C PRO A 80 19.24 3.90 -16.19
N ASP A 81 19.20 2.60 -16.45
CA ASP A 81 19.08 2.09 -17.82
C ASP A 81 17.65 2.30 -18.33
N LEU A 82 17.50 2.53 -19.64
CA LEU A 82 16.21 2.84 -20.25
C LEU A 82 15.17 1.71 -20.06
N HIS A 83 15.61 0.45 -19.96
CA HIS A 83 14.76 -0.72 -19.75
C HIS A 83 14.81 -1.25 -18.30
N SER A 84 15.35 -0.45 -17.37
CA SER A 84 15.37 -0.81 -15.95
C SER A 84 14.02 -0.59 -15.27
N ALA A 85 13.82 -1.29 -14.16
CA ALA A 85 12.65 -1.11 -13.29
C ALA A 85 12.43 0.34 -12.83
N CYS A 86 13.51 1.13 -12.67
CA CYS A 86 13.40 2.56 -12.40
C CYS A 86 12.67 3.31 -13.53
N CYS A 87 13.07 3.08 -14.78
CA CYS A 87 12.41 3.76 -15.90
C CYS A 87 11.02 3.22 -16.20
N ASP A 88 10.74 1.95 -15.88
CA ASP A 88 9.38 1.42 -15.94
C ASP A 88 8.47 2.06 -14.88
N ALA A 89 8.98 2.23 -13.65
CA ALA A 89 8.27 2.97 -12.59
C ALA A 89 8.03 4.43 -12.99
N ALA A 90 9.02 5.11 -13.57
CA ALA A 90 8.85 6.48 -14.08
C ALA A 90 7.78 6.55 -15.17
N ARG A 91 7.78 5.63 -16.15
CA ARG A 91 6.78 5.59 -17.24
C ARG A 91 5.37 5.24 -16.76
N SER A 92 5.23 4.62 -15.58
CA SER A 92 3.92 4.42 -14.96
C SER A 92 3.26 5.74 -14.52
N VAL A 93 4.04 6.82 -14.41
CA VAL A 93 3.53 8.18 -14.16
C VAL A 93 2.98 8.75 -15.46
N GLN A 94 1.72 9.20 -15.41
CA GLN A 94 1.04 9.77 -16.57
C GLN A 94 1.86 10.92 -17.17
N ASN A 95 2.11 10.85 -18.47
CA ASN A 95 2.89 11.83 -19.24
C ASN A 95 4.31 12.09 -18.70
N LEU A 96 4.85 11.20 -17.86
CA LEU A 96 6.12 11.44 -17.14
C LEU A 96 6.11 12.78 -16.37
N ASP A 97 4.96 13.20 -15.85
CA ASP A 97 4.83 14.43 -15.04
C ASP A 97 5.46 14.23 -13.66
N MET A 98 6.79 14.21 -13.57
CA MET A 98 7.51 13.91 -12.34
C MET A 98 7.37 14.99 -11.25
N ASP A 99 6.85 16.17 -11.58
CA ASP A 99 6.55 17.22 -10.59
C ASP A 99 5.49 16.76 -9.59
N CYS A 100 4.50 15.97 -10.03
CA CYS A 100 3.49 15.41 -9.14
C CYS A 100 4.08 14.51 -8.05
N ILE A 101 5.21 13.84 -8.33
CA ILE A 101 5.88 12.92 -7.40
C ILE A 101 6.61 13.75 -6.35
N VAL A 102 7.27 14.83 -6.79
CA VAL A 102 7.90 15.80 -5.89
C VAL A 102 6.87 16.40 -4.94
N ASP A 103 5.67 16.71 -5.42
CA ASP A 103 4.58 17.25 -4.60
C ASP A 103 4.07 16.28 -3.52
N LEU A 104 4.26 14.97 -3.70
CA LEU A 104 3.91 13.94 -2.72
C LEU A 104 5.02 13.65 -1.70
N LEU A 105 6.23 14.21 -1.87
CA LEU A 105 7.32 14.03 -0.91
C LEU A 105 6.99 14.72 0.42
N THR A 106 7.09 13.96 1.51
CA THR A 106 7.13 14.46 2.88
C THR A 106 8.38 15.30 3.12
N SER A 107 8.40 16.08 4.20
CA SER A 107 9.59 16.85 4.60
C SER A 107 10.82 15.97 4.84
N GLU A 108 10.63 14.76 5.37
CA GLU A 108 11.69 13.78 5.59
C GLU A 108 12.21 13.19 4.27
N GLU A 109 11.32 12.87 3.34
CA GLU A 109 11.74 12.41 2.00
C GLU A 109 12.48 13.52 1.24
N ARG A 110 12.06 14.79 1.38
CA ARG A 110 12.74 15.94 0.76
C ARG A 110 14.16 16.16 1.29
N SER A 111 14.49 15.69 2.49
CA SER A 111 15.87 15.75 3.00
C SER A 111 16.73 14.58 2.52
N ARG A 112 16.10 13.44 2.18
CA ARG A 112 16.79 12.22 1.71
C ARG A 112 16.96 12.15 0.19
N TYR A 113 16.02 12.72 -0.56
CA TYR A 113 15.97 12.60 -2.01
C TYR A 113 16.13 13.95 -2.69
N ASN A 114 16.78 13.94 -3.85
CA ASN A 114 17.00 15.12 -4.65
C ASN A 114 15.82 15.32 -5.60
N ALA A 115 15.01 16.35 -5.33
CA ALA A 115 13.83 16.67 -6.13
C ALA A 115 14.15 16.96 -7.60
N ASN A 116 15.28 17.59 -7.92
CA ASN A 116 15.66 17.85 -9.31
C ASN A 116 15.99 16.56 -10.07
N ARG A 117 16.62 15.60 -9.39
CA ARG A 117 16.89 14.27 -9.98
C ARG A 117 15.59 13.50 -10.19
N ILE A 118 14.64 13.57 -9.27
CA ILE A 118 13.30 12.99 -9.48
C ILE A 118 12.64 13.60 -10.72
N LYS A 119 12.65 14.94 -10.87
CA LYS A 119 12.07 15.61 -12.04
C LYS A 119 12.70 15.15 -13.35
N HIS A 120 14.03 15.05 -13.38
CA HIS A 120 14.82 14.71 -14.58
C HIS A 120 14.63 13.26 -15.06
N LEU A 121 13.93 12.40 -14.30
CA LEU A 121 13.49 11.09 -14.80
C LEU A 121 12.58 11.21 -16.04
N ASN A 122 11.90 12.35 -16.23
CA ASN A 122 11.06 12.60 -17.42
C ASN A 122 11.85 12.57 -18.74
N GLU A 123 13.09 13.05 -18.73
CA GLU A 123 13.99 13.09 -19.86
C GLU A 123 14.80 11.80 -19.97
N MET A 124 15.34 11.33 -18.84
CA MET A 124 16.17 10.12 -18.78
C MET A 124 15.44 8.84 -19.20
N CYS A 125 14.16 8.74 -18.84
CA CYS A 125 13.36 7.53 -19.09
C CYS A 125 12.43 7.65 -20.30
N ARG A 126 12.61 8.68 -21.14
CA ARG A 126 11.82 8.84 -22.35
C ARG A 126 12.22 7.77 -23.38
N PRO A 127 11.26 7.01 -23.96
CA PRO A 127 11.54 6.01 -25.00
C PRO A 127 12.23 6.59 -26.24
#